data_AF-A0A938BRJ7-F1
#
_entry.id   AF-A0A938BRJ7-F1
#
_cell.length_a   1.000
_cell.length_b   1.000
_cell.length_c   1.000
_cell.angle_alpha   90.00
_cell.angle_beta   90.00
_cell.angle_gamma   90.00
#
_symmetry.space_group_name_H-M   'P 1'
#
loop_
_entity.id
_entity.type
_entity.pdbx_description
1 polymer ?
#
loop_
_entity_poly.entity_id
_entity_poly.type
_entity_poly.pdbx_seq_one_letter_code
_entity_poly.pdbx_strand_id
1 'polypeptide(L)'
;MDCREFETLLPRYLDGALREPELARMVRHEASCRRCHALAVGGMRDPAAPIAAAAWTAETLRRTLGADCRHIERILAMRGEAPPGGDEARRIEQHLVECRECNALDEVLRALPSYYEALPRLRADRAFTRRVLRGTVGRELRLRTVLRVLWRSPTLLWEGALTCSLLFTPFLGRPALEGARSLARQVQTANVEERLTTTIAAADLSRAPLALLEIWPAARGQASTLGSEIGLRVAPAREQASRLLARLRVAAAPAEEAATGKGGAHELRHP
;
A
#
# COMPACT_ATOMS: atom_id res chain seq x y z
N MET A 1 -53.04 -4.78 14.58
CA MET A 1 -51.99 -4.64 15.60
C MET A 1 -52.38 -3.49 16.49
N ASP A 2 -52.37 -3.71 17.80
CA ASP A 2 -52.54 -2.64 18.79
C ASP A 2 -51.18 -2.10 19.24
N CYS A 3 -51.18 -1.03 20.02
CA CYS A 3 -49.94 -0.37 20.45
C CYS A 3 -49.08 -1.25 21.38
N ARG A 4 -49.69 -2.20 22.12
CA ARG A 4 -48.97 -3.07 23.07
C ARG A 4 -48.22 -4.17 22.33
N GLU A 5 -48.83 -4.75 21.31
CA GLU A 5 -48.19 -5.69 20.39
C GLU A 5 -47.06 -5.01 19.62
N PHE A 6 -47.26 -3.75 19.18
CA PHE A 6 -46.22 -2.94 18.54
C PHE A 6 -45.00 -2.71 19.47
N GLU A 7 -45.21 -2.25 20.71
CA GLU A 7 -44.14 -2.02 21.69
C GLU A 7 -43.36 -3.31 22.00
N THR A 8 -44.04 -4.46 22.02
CA THR A 8 -43.40 -5.77 22.25
C THR A 8 -42.49 -6.19 21.09
N LEU A 9 -42.86 -5.84 19.85
CA LEU A 9 -42.09 -6.19 18.64
C LEU A 9 -41.06 -5.13 18.24
N LEU A 10 -41.11 -3.94 18.85
CA LEU A 10 -40.26 -2.79 18.52
C LEU A 10 -38.76 -3.11 18.54
N PRO A 11 -38.17 -3.84 19.51
CA PRO A 11 -36.75 -4.18 19.46
C PRO A 11 -36.39 -5.00 18.21
N ARG A 12 -37.19 -6.03 17.89
CA ARG A 12 -36.96 -6.87 16.70
C ARG A 12 -37.18 -6.12 15.39
N TYR A 13 -38.06 -5.12 15.38
CA TYR A 13 -38.25 -4.21 14.26
C TYR A 13 -37.02 -3.33 14.03
N LEU A 14 -36.46 -2.74 15.10
CA LEU A 14 -35.24 -1.92 15.04
C LEU A 14 -34.01 -2.74 14.64
N ASP A 15 -33.92 -4.00 15.07
CA ASP A 15 -32.84 -4.93 14.71
C ASP A 15 -33.01 -5.56 13.30
N GLY A 16 -34.10 -5.27 12.59
CA GLY A 16 -34.39 -5.87 11.29
C GLY A 16 -34.68 -7.39 11.33
N ALA A 17 -35.07 -7.93 12.48
CA ALA A 17 -35.22 -9.37 12.74
C ALA A 17 -36.68 -9.86 12.69
N LEU A 18 -37.59 -9.09 12.07
CA LEU A 18 -38.98 -9.47 11.87
C LEU A 18 -39.19 -10.24 10.57
N ARG A 19 -40.16 -11.15 10.58
CA ARG A 19 -40.60 -11.83 9.34
C ARG A 19 -41.47 -10.88 8.53
N GLU A 20 -41.48 -11.03 7.21
CA GLU A 20 -42.23 -10.19 6.27
C GLU A 20 -43.69 -9.87 6.68
N PRO A 21 -44.54 -10.82 7.12
CA PRO A 21 -45.91 -10.51 7.53
C PRO A 21 -45.98 -9.66 8.81
N GLU A 22 -45.02 -9.79 9.72
CA GLU A 22 -44.94 -8.99 10.96
C GLU A 22 -44.45 -7.58 10.64
N LEU A 23 -43.43 -7.46 9.79
CA LEU A 23 -42.92 -6.19 9.30
C LEU A 23 -44.01 -5.36 8.62
N ALA A 24 -44.77 -5.97 7.70
CA ALA A 24 -45.87 -5.30 7.01
C ALA A 24 -47.02 -4.88 7.95
N ARG A 25 -47.23 -5.59 9.06
CA ARG A 25 -48.19 -5.18 10.10
C ARG A 25 -47.65 -4.00 10.91
N MET A 26 -46.38 -4.01 11.28
CA MET A 26 -45.74 -2.91 12.01
C MET A 26 -45.68 -1.62 11.20
N VAL A 27 -45.23 -1.66 9.94
CA VAL A 27 -45.15 -0.48 9.06
C VAL A 27 -46.53 0.16 8.88
N ARG A 28 -47.59 -0.63 8.68
CA ARG A 28 -48.97 -0.10 8.58
C ARG A 28 -49.46 0.53 9.88
N HIS A 29 -49.14 -0.06 11.03
CA HIS A 29 -49.51 0.51 12.33
C HIS A 29 -48.73 1.79 12.62
N GLU A 30 -47.43 1.81 12.34
CA GLU A 30 -46.57 2.99 12.47
C GLU A 30 -47.13 4.16 11.65
N ALA A 31 -47.47 3.92 10.39
CA ALA A 31 -48.03 4.95 9.50
C ALA A 31 -49.38 5.52 9.97
N SER A 32 -50.15 4.75 10.75
CA SER A 32 -51.49 5.16 11.22
C SER A 32 -51.51 5.67 12.66
N CYS A 33 -50.52 5.34 13.49
CA CYS A 33 -50.47 5.69 14.91
C CYS A 33 -49.29 6.64 15.21
N ARG A 34 -49.61 7.93 15.45
CA ARG A 34 -48.61 8.96 15.76
C ARG A 34 -47.70 8.62 16.95
N ARG A 35 -48.24 7.99 18.00
CA ARG A 35 -47.46 7.58 19.19
C ARG A 35 -46.44 6.50 18.85
N CYS A 36 -46.85 5.46 18.14
CA CYS A 36 -45.97 4.37 17.74
C CYS A 36 -44.92 4.82 16.71
N HIS A 37 -45.28 5.74 15.80
CA HIS A 37 -44.30 6.38 14.92
C HIS A 37 -43.24 7.16 15.69
N ALA A 38 -43.65 7.97 16.68
CA ALA A 38 -42.70 8.70 17.53
C ALA A 38 -41.77 7.75 18.31
N LEU A 39 -42.28 6.60 18.79
CA LEU A 39 -41.47 5.57 19.43
C LEU A 39 -40.49 4.90 18.46
N ALA A 40 -40.89 4.61 17.23
CA ALA A 40 -40.01 4.02 16.21
C ALA A 40 -38.89 5.01 15.81
N VAL A 41 -39.24 6.27 15.54
CA VAL A 41 -38.27 7.34 15.21
C VAL A 41 -37.35 7.63 16.40
N GLY A 42 -37.88 7.61 17.62
CA GLY A 42 -37.11 7.77 18.85
C GLY A 42 -36.19 6.59 19.14
N GLY A 43 -36.63 5.35 18.88
CA GLY A 43 -35.81 4.15 19.04
C GLY A 43 -34.68 4.04 18.01
N MET A 44 -34.88 4.56 16.80
CA MET A 44 -33.81 4.74 15.81
C MET A 44 -32.78 5.82 16.21
N ARG A 45 -33.18 6.75 17.09
CA ARG A 45 -32.30 7.76 17.69
C ARG A 45 -31.89 7.29 19.08
N ASP A 46 -30.98 6.32 19.14
CA ASP A 46 -30.43 5.75 20.38
C ASP A 46 -30.24 6.81 21.49
N PRO A 47 -31.11 6.86 22.53
CA PRO A 47 -31.01 7.83 23.60
C PRO A 47 -29.98 7.42 24.68
N ALA A 48 -29.34 6.25 24.56
CA ALA A 48 -28.37 5.74 25.53
C ALA A 48 -26.90 5.96 25.13
N ALA A 49 -26.62 6.55 23.96
CA ALA A 49 -25.26 6.70 23.45
C ALA A 49 -24.70 8.13 23.32
N PRO A 50 -24.81 9.09 24.28
CA PRO A 50 -24.01 10.33 24.17
C PRO A 50 -22.64 10.27 24.86
N ILE A 51 -22.50 9.54 25.97
CA ILE A 51 -21.28 9.62 26.81
C ILE A 51 -20.35 8.41 26.58
N ALA A 52 -20.93 7.22 26.37
CA ALA A 52 -20.17 6.04 25.93
C ALA A 52 -19.84 6.10 24.43
N ALA A 53 -20.68 6.72 23.58
CA ALA A 53 -20.33 6.92 22.19
C ALA A 53 -19.10 7.78 22.06
N ALA A 54 -19.01 9.00 22.61
CA ALA A 54 -17.80 9.82 22.42
C ALA A 54 -16.49 9.10 22.81
N ALA A 55 -16.49 8.32 23.90
CA ALA A 55 -15.35 7.50 24.31
C ALA A 55 -15.14 6.26 23.41
N TRP A 56 -16.21 5.61 22.95
CA TRP A 56 -16.19 4.48 22.03
C TRP A 56 -15.88 4.88 20.60
N THR A 57 -16.34 6.03 20.09
CA THR A 57 -15.90 6.63 18.84
C THR A 57 -14.45 7.04 19.01
N ALA A 58 -13.99 7.67 20.08
CA ALA A 58 -12.57 7.99 20.23
C ALA A 58 -11.65 6.75 20.35
N GLU A 59 -12.10 5.65 20.97
CA GLU A 59 -11.36 4.38 21.09
C GLU A 59 -11.48 3.53 19.82
N THR A 60 -12.65 3.47 19.20
CA THR A 60 -12.89 2.77 17.92
C THR A 60 -12.19 3.53 16.80
N LEU A 61 -12.33 4.85 16.73
CA LEU A 61 -11.49 5.71 15.91
C LEU A 61 -10.02 5.46 16.26
N ARG A 62 -9.53 5.43 17.51
CA ARG A 62 -8.11 5.04 17.73
C ARG A 62 -7.72 3.67 17.15
N ARG A 63 -8.62 2.68 17.20
CA ARG A 63 -8.39 1.31 16.67
C ARG A 63 -8.58 1.19 15.16
N THR A 64 -9.43 2.01 14.55
CA THR A 64 -9.73 2.01 13.10
C THR A 64 -9.03 3.14 12.36
N LEU A 65 -8.62 4.22 13.02
CA LEU A 65 -7.83 5.33 12.49
C LEU A 65 -6.41 4.87 12.12
N GLY A 66 -5.91 3.78 12.70
CA GLY A 66 -4.74 3.09 12.15
C GLY A 66 -4.96 2.58 10.71
N ALA A 67 -6.21 2.28 10.34
CA ALA A 67 -6.63 2.03 8.96
C ALA A 67 -6.95 3.33 8.19
N ASP A 68 -7.43 4.39 8.86
CA ASP A 68 -7.67 5.68 8.21
C ASP A 68 -6.37 6.41 7.84
N CYS A 69 -5.31 6.41 8.65
CA CYS A 69 -4.05 7.08 8.28
C CYS A 69 -3.52 6.56 6.93
N ARG A 70 -3.54 5.24 6.69
CA ARG A 70 -3.15 4.66 5.39
C ARG A 70 -4.11 5.00 4.25
N HIS A 71 -5.38 5.22 4.55
CA HIS A 71 -6.36 5.65 3.56
C HIS A 71 -6.15 7.12 3.21
N ILE A 72 -6.00 7.98 4.22
CA ILE A 72 -5.70 9.40 4.11
C ILE A 72 -4.35 9.60 3.41
N GLU A 73 -3.29 8.87 3.77
CA GLU A 73 -1.98 8.90 3.08
C GLU A 73 -2.14 8.63 1.58
N ARG A 74 -2.95 7.62 1.21
CA ARG A 74 -3.22 7.31 -0.20
C ARG A 74 -3.99 8.42 -0.89
N ILE A 75 -5.02 9.00 -0.25
CA ILE A 75 -5.77 10.10 -0.83
C ILE A 75 -4.90 11.35 -0.97
N LEU A 76 -4.10 11.69 0.05
CA LEU A 76 -3.16 12.81 0.01
C LEU A 76 -2.16 12.65 -1.13
N ALA A 77 -1.64 11.43 -1.35
CA ALA A 77 -0.74 11.14 -2.47
C ALA A 77 -1.41 11.33 -3.85
N MET A 78 -2.74 11.13 -3.96
CA MET A 78 -3.50 11.29 -5.20
C MET A 78 -4.10 12.69 -5.41
N ARG A 79 -4.06 13.57 -4.40
CA ARG A 79 -4.69 14.90 -4.41
C ARG A 79 -4.24 15.79 -5.58
N GLY A 80 -3.03 15.57 -6.10
CA GLY A 80 -2.50 16.28 -7.28
C GLY A 80 -3.18 15.90 -8.61
N GLU A 81 -3.80 14.72 -8.68
CA GLU A 81 -4.48 14.23 -9.90
C GLU A 81 -5.98 14.55 -9.86
N ALA A 82 -6.62 14.35 -8.71
CA ALA A 82 -8.02 14.66 -8.50
C ALA A 82 -8.26 15.09 -7.04
N PRO A 83 -8.69 16.34 -6.78
CA PRO A 83 -9.00 16.77 -5.42
C PRO A 83 -10.22 15.99 -4.89
N PRO A 84 -10.22 15.56 -3.61
CA PRO A 84 -11.37 14.90 -3.01
C PRO A 84 -12.58 15.84 -3.00
N GLY A 85 -13.76 15.31 -3.29
CA GLY A 85 -15.00 16.08 -3.38
C GLY A 85 -15.93 15.88 -2.17
N GLY A 86 -16.77 16.87 -1.88
CA GLY A 86 -17.90 16.75 -0.95
C GLY A 86 -17.51 16.30 0.46
N ASP A 87 -18.17 15.25 0.95
CA ASP A 87 -17.98 14.72 2.31
C ASP A 87 -16.59 14.13 2.55
N GLU A 88 -15.91 13.65 1.51
CA GLU A 88 -14.57 13.09 1.62
C GLU A 88 -13.55 14.17 1.99
N ALA A 89 -13.62 15.34 1.33
CA ALA A 89 -12.77 16.48 1.66
C ALA A 89 -12.94 16.91 3.12
N ARG A 90 -14.19 16.97 3.60
CA ARG A 90 -14.50 17.33 4.99
C ARG A 90 -13.94 16.32 6.00
N ARG A 91 -14.01 15.02 5.70
CA ARG A 91 -13.43 13.96 6.56
C ARG A 91 -11.91 14.04 6.60
N ILE A 92 -11.26 14.32 5.46
CA ILE A 92 -9.80 14.50 5.40
C ILE A 92 -9.41 15.72 6.23
N GLU A 93 -10.08 16.85 6.06
CA GLU A 93 -9.81 18.06 6.86
C GLU A 93 -9.95 17.80 8.36
N GLN A 94 -11.02 17.12 8.77
CA GLN A 94 -11.21 16.73 10.18
C GLN A 94 -10.07 15.84 10.67
N HIS A 95 -9.66 14.84 9.88
CA HIS A 95 -8.56 13.95 10.25
C HIS A 95 -7.22 14.70 10.38
N LEU A 96 -6.93 15.66 9.50
CA LEU A 96 -5.69 16.44 9.55
C LEU A 96 -5.61 17.32 10.81
N VAL A 97 -6.74 17.77 11.35
CA VAL A 97 -6.76 18.49 12.62
C VAL A 97 -6.38 17.58 13.80
N GLU A 98 -6.78 16.31 13.76
CA GLU A 98 -6.58 15.35 14.85
C GLU A 98 -5.24 14.59 14.75
N CYS A 99 -4.75 14.33 13.54
CA CYS A 99 -3.57 13.51 13.27
C CYS A 99 -2.36 14.33 12.81
N ARG A 100 -1.41 14.55 13.74
CA ARG A 100 -0.18 15.32 13.49
C ARG A 100 0.68 14.73 12.36
N GLU A 101 0.75 13.41 12.24
CA GLU A 101 1.57 12.74 11.22
C GLU A 101 1.01 12.97 9.81
N CYS A 102 -0.30 12.80 9.63
CA CYS A 102 -0.97 13.07 8.35
C CYS A 102 -0.94 14.56 8.01
N ASN A 103 -1.06 15.46 8.99
CA ASN A 103 -0.89 16.89 8.76
C ASN A 103 0.52 17.25 8.27
N ALA A 104 1.55 16.70 8.90
CA ALA A 104 2.93 16.91 8.46
C ALA A 104 3.17 16.39 7.04
N LEU A 105 2.55 15.26 6.66
CA LEU A 105 2.60 14.76 5.29
C LEU A 105 1.89 15.71 4.31
N ASP A 106 0.69 16.19 4.63
CA ASP A 106 -0.04 17.15 3.78
C ASP A 106 0.74 18.46 3.59
N GLU A 107 1.39 18.99 4.63
CA GLU A 107 2.27 20.15 4.55
C GLU A 107 3.44 19.92 3.57
N VAL A 108 4.10 18.76 3.65
CA VAL A 108 5.20 18.40 2.74
C VAL A 108 4.70 18.27 1.30
N LEU A 109 3.55 17.61 1.09
CA LEU A 109 2.98 17.42 -0.24
C LEU A 109 2.53 18.76 -0.87
N ARG A 110 1.98 19.69 -0.07
CA ARG A 110 1.65 21.06 -0.53
C ARG A 110 2.88 21.89 -0.85
N ALA A 111 4.00 21.67 -0.15
CA ALA A 111 5.26 22.36 -0.45
C ALA A 111 5.97 21.79 -1.69
N LEU A 112 5.68 20.53 -2.08
CA LEU A 112 6.34 19.82 -3.17
C LEU A 112 6.40 20.59 -4.51
N PRO A 113 5.30 21.17 -5.01
CA PRO A 113 5.32 21.93 -6.27
C PRO A 113 6.34 23.07 -6.27
N SER A 114 6.46 23.81 -5.15
CA SER A 114 7.43 24.91 -5.03
C SER A 114 8.89 24.41 -5.12
N TYR A 115 9.16 23.20 -4.63
CA TYR A 115 10.48 22.58 -4.79
C TYR A 115 10.74 22.19 -6.25
N TYR A 116 9.74 21.71 -6.99
CA TYR A 116 9.87 21.42 -8.42
C TYR A 116 10.10 22.68 -9.25
N GLU A 117 9.43 23.80 -8.93
CA GLU A 117 9.68 25.09 -9.58
C GLU A 117 11.10 25.62 -9.34
N ALA A 118 11.71 25.26 -8.20
CA ALA A 118 13.09 25.61 -7.89
C ALA A 118 14.13 24.71 -8.60
N LEU A 119 13.77 23.52 -9.09
CA LEU A 119 14.70 22.57 -9.70
C LEU A 119 15.50 23.13 -10.88
N PRO A 120 14.91 23.87 -11.84
CA PRO A 120 15.68 24.44 -12.95
C PRO A 120 16.76 25.44 -12.50
N ARG A 121 16.59 26.04 -11.32
CA ARG A 121 17.53 27.01 -10.74
C ARG A 121 18.62 26.32 -9.91
N LEU A 122 18.40 25.07 -9.52
CA LEU A 122 19.37 24.29 -8.77
C LEU A 122 20.46 23.79 -9.70
N ARG A 123 21.66 24.37 -9.56
CA ARG A 123 22.87 23.79 -10.14
C ARG A 123 23.32 22.63 -9.27
N ALA A 124 23.34 21.42 -9.84
CA ALA A 124 23.87 20.22 -9.21
C ALA A 124 25.41 20.24 -9.17
N ASP A 125 25.98 21.27 -8.54
CA ASP A 125 27.42 21.40 -8.40
C ASP A 125 27.97 20.51 -7.28
N ARG A 126 29.30 20.39 -7.20
CA ARG A 126 29.98 19.58 -6.18
C ARG A 126 29.71 20.06 -4.74
N ALA A 127 29.31 21.31 -4.55
CA ALA A 127 29.00 21.85 -3.23
C ALA A 127 27.59 21.42 -2.80
N PHE A 128 26.62 21.49 -3.72
CA PHE A 128 25.27 20.97 -3.57
C PHE A 128 25.28 19.48 -3.25
N THR A 129 25.97 18.65 -4.06
CA THR A 129 26.06 17.20 -3.81
C THR A 129 26.67 16.90 -2.45
N ARG A 130 27.75 17.59 -2.06
CA ARG A 130 28.35 17.41 -0.72
C ARG A 130 27.44 17.87 0.42
N ARG A 131 26.58 18.86 0.19
CA ARG A 131 25.63 19.35 1.18
C ARG A 131 24.45 18.39 1.33
N VAL A 132 23.89 17.92 0.21
CA VAL A 132 22.85 16.89 0.18
C VAL A 132 23.37 15.62 0.86
N LEU A 133 24.53 15.09 0.44
CA LEU A 133 25.12 13.90 1.06
C LEU A 133 25.39 14.12 2.56
N ARG A 134 25.90 15.26 3.01
CA ARG A 134 26.07 15.50 4.45
C ARG A 134 24.74 15.53 5.21
N GLY A 135 23.69 16.08 4.61
CA GLY A 135 22.35 16.12 5.20
C GLY A 135 21.63 14.77 5.20
N THR A 136 21.81 13.96 4.14
CA THR A 136 21.11 12.67 3.98
C THR A 136 21.89 11.49 4.53
N VAL A 137 23.23 11.55 4.56
CA VAL A 137 24.13 10.50 5.08
C VAL A 137 24.46 10.73 6.56
N GLY A 138 23.96 11.80 7.19
CA GLY A 138 24.22 12.18 8.58
C GLY A 138 23.62 11.27 9.68
N ARG A 139 22.92 10.20 9.31
CA ARG A 139 22.54 9.11 10.22
C ARG A 139 23.16 7.85 9.67
N GLU A 140 24.00 7.17 10.45
CA GLU A 140 24.62 5.89 10.11
C GLU A 140 23.66 5.05 9.26
N LEU A 141 23.91 5.02 7.94
CA LEU A 141 23.19 4.16 7.04
C LEU A 141 23.67 2.76 7.35
N ARG A 142 23.06 2.14 8.37
CA ARG A 142 23.26 0.72 8.65
C ARG A 142 22.99 0.01 7.33
N LEU A 143 23.97 -0.73 6.82
CA LEU A 143 23.86 -1.57 5.62
C LEU A 143 22.55 -2.37 5.60
N ARG A 144 22.07 -2.78 6.78
CA ARG A 144 20.78 -3.42 6.99
C ARG A 144 19.58 -2.59 6.51
N THR A 145 19.56 -1.29 6.73
CA THR A 145 18.48 -0.38 6.27
C THR A 145 18.51 -0.26 4.76
N VAL A 146 19.69 -0.10 4.16
CA VAL A 146 19.88 -0.05 2.70
C VAL A 146 19.42 -1.36 2.06
N LEU A 147 19.88 -2.51 2.57
CA LEU A 147 19.45 -3.83 2.13
C LEU A 147 17.94 -4.05 2.31
N ARG A 148 17.35 -3.57 3.41
CA ARG A 148 15.90 -3.71 3.67
C ARG A 148 15.05 -2.85 2.71
N VAL A 149 15.52 -1.66 2.34
CA VAL A 149 14.87 -0.80 1.33
C VAL A 149 15.00 -1.42 -0.05
N LEU A 150 16.19 -1.87 -0.43
CA LEU A 150 16.43 -2.61 -1.68
C LEU A 150 15.55 -3.86 -1.77
N TRP A 151 15.41 -4.62 -0.67
CA TRP A 151 14.57 -5.82 -0.65
C TRP A 151 13.06 -5.53 -0.76
N ARG A 152 12.60 -4.36 -0.28
CA ARG A 152 11.19 -3.94 -0.41
C ARG A 152 10.84 -3.44 -1.81
N SER A 153 11.83 -3.04 -2.62
CA SER A 153 11.63 -2.52 -3.96
C SER A 153 12.43 -3.34 -4.98
N PRO A 154 11.84 -4.41 -5.54
CA PRO A 154 12.53 -5.29 -6.48
C PRO A 154 13.01 -4.55 -7.74
N THR A 155 12.35 -3.45 -8.11
CA THR A 155 12.78 -2.55 -9.19
C THR A 155 14.10 -1.85 -8.88
N LEU A 156 14.29 -1.32 -7.66
CA LEU A 156 15.57 -0.71 -7.25
C LEU A 156 16.72 -1.73 -7.20
N LEU A 157 16.42 -2.98 -6.87
CA LEU A 157 17.39 -4.08 -6.85
C LEU A 157 17.90 -4.39 -8.26
N TRP A 158 17.00 -4.43 -9.24
CA TRP A 158 17.37 -4.63 -10.64
C TRP A 158 18.12 -3.42 -11.22
N GLU A 159 17.64 -2.19 -10.96
CA GLU A 159 18.28 -0.96 -11.46
C GLU A 159 19.68 -0.79 -10.86
N GLY A 160 19.82 -1.09 -9.57
CA GLY A 160 21.10 -1.10 -8.88
C GLY A 160 22.04 -2.19 -9.42
N ALA A 161 21.53 -3.41 -9.65
CA ALA A 161 22.32 -4.50 -10.22
C ALA A 161 22.80 -4.18 -11.65
N LEU A 162 21.95 -3.56 -12.48
CA LEU A 162 22.32 -3.13 -13.82
C LEU A 162 23.37 -2.02 -13.79
N THR A 163 23.18 -1.03 -12.92
CA THR A 163 24.11 0.09 -12.74
C THR A 163 25.46 -0.41 -12.24
N CYS A 164 25.48 -1.30 -11.24
CA CYS A 164 26.69 -1.97 -10.77
C CYS A 164 27.33 -2.79 -11.89
N SER A 165 26.55 -3.58 -12.63
CA SER A 165 27.09 -4.39 -13.73
C SER A 165 27.77 -3.51 -14.76
N LEU A 166 27.14 -2.41 -15.20
CA LEU A 166 27.71 -1.45 -16.15
C LEU A 166 28.98 -0.77 -15.60
N LEU A 167 28.99 -0.39 -14.32
CA LEU A 167 30.16 0.24 -13.67
C LEU A 167 31.33 -0.73 -13.50
N PHE A 168 31.07 -2.01 -13.25
CA PHE A 168 32.10 -3.03 -13.07
C PHE A 168 32.51 -3.72 -14.38
N THR A 169 31.75 -3.57 -15.45
CA THR A 169 32.05 -4.09 -16.79
C THR A 169 33.47 -3.76 -17.28
N PRO A 170 33.98 -2.52 -17.18
CA PRO A 170 35.35 -2.21 -17.61
C PRO A 170 36.44 -2.86 -16.75
N PHE A 171 36.13 -3.25 -15.51
CA PHE A 171 37.08 -3.86 -14.57
C PHE A 171 37.15 -5.39 -14.67
N LEU A 172 36.10 -6.04 -15.18
CA LEU A 172 35.98 -7.50 -15.21
C LEU A 172 36.63 -8.18 -16.43
N GLY A 173 37.22 -7.42 -17.36
CA GLY A 173 37.87 -7.94 -18.56
C GLY A 173 36.90 -8.53 -19.59
N ARG A 174 37.41 -8.79 -20.81
CA ARG A 174 36.63 -9.35 -21.94
C ARG A 174 35.87 -10.67 -21.65
N PRO A 175 36.36 -11.64 -20.85
CA PRO A 175 35.67 -12.92 -20.71
C PRO A 175 34.38 -12.84 -19.87
N ALA A 176 34.31 -11.95 -18.89
CA ALA A 176 33.09 -11.75 -18.09
C ALA A 176 31.95 -11.08 -18.90
N LEU A 177 32.33 -10.21 -19.83
CA LEU A 177 31.42 -9.55 -20.78
C LEU A 177 30.70 -10.55 -21.69
N GLU A 178 31.36 -11.64 -22.09
CA GLU A 178 30.75 -12.69 -22.91
C GLU A 178 29.72 -13.51 -22.13
N GLY A 179 29.99 -13.80 -20.85
CA GLY A 179 29.03 -14.45 -19.95
C GLY A 179 27.81 -13.58 -19.61
N ALA A 180 28.01 -12.28 -19.39
CA ALA A 180 26.90 -11.34 -19.20
C ALA A 180 26.05 -11.19 -20.48
N ARG A 181 26.68 -11.20 -21.66
CA ARG A 181 25.98 -11.17 -22.96
C ARG A 181 25.21 -12.45 -23.26
N SER A 182 25.66 -13.62 -22.79
CA SER A 182 24.91 -14.87 -22.99
C SER A 182 23.69 -14.95 -22.07
N LEU A 183 23.82 -14.51 -20.81
CA LEU A 183 22.71 -14.37 -19.87
C LEU A 183 21.70 -13.30 -20.32
N ALA A 184 22.16 -12.15 -20.82
CA ALA A 184 21.29 -11.14 -21.40
C ALA A 184 20.51 -11.68 -22.61
N ARG A 185 21.17 -12.43 -23.51
CA ARG A 185 20.53 -13.11 -24.65
C ARG A 185 19.52 -14.19 -24.21
N GLN A 186 19.78 -14.91 -23.12
CA GLN A 186 18.83 -15.90 -22.57
C GLN A 186 17.60 -15.26 -21.89
N VAL A 187 17.77 -14.09 -21.29
CA VAL A 187 16.67 -13.36 -20.62
C VAL A 187 15.89 -12.48 -21.60
N GLN A 188 16.49 -12.08 -22.72
CA GLN A 188 15.86 -11.24 -23.75
C GLN A 188 15.23 -12.09 -24.87
N THR A 189 13.97 -12.45 -24.70
CA THR A 189 13.14 -12.86 -25.84
C THR A 189 12.61 -11.61 -26.58
N ALA A 190 13.24 -11.37 -27.75
CA ALA A 190 12.72 -10.82 -29.01
C ALA A 190 12.59 -9.31 -29.31
N ASN A 191 12.69 -8.34 -28.39
CA ASN A 191 12.50 -6.91 -28.78
C ASN A 191 13.59 -5.91 -28.35
N VAL A 192 14.60 -6.34 -27.59
CA VAL A 192 15.56 -5.43 -26.96
C VAL A 192 16.90 -5.34 -27.72
N GLU A 193 17.29 -6.40 -28.43
CA GLU A 193 18.60 -6.52 -29.08
C GLU A 193 18.77 -5.53 -30.24
N GLU A 194 17.73 -5.30 -31.05
CA GLU A 194 17.76 -4.38 -32.20
C GLU A 194 17.89 -2.90 -31.81
N ARG A 195 17.35 -2.51 -30.65
CA ARG A 195 17.38 -1.12 -30.17
C ARG A 195 18.60 -0.79 -29.32
N LEU A 196 19.18 -1.76 -28.62
CA LEU A 196 20.40 -1.55 -27.83
C LEU A 196 21.67 -1.58 -28.69
N THR A 197 21.71 -2.42 -29.74
CA THR A 197 22.86 -2.45 -30.68
C THR A 197 22.99 -1.16 -31.48
N THR A 198 21.88 -0.57 -31.92
CA THR A 198 21.85 0.74 -32.60
C THR A 198 22.30 1.89 -31.69
N THR A 199 21.91 1.87 -30.41
CA THR A 199 22.29 2.94 -29.47
C THR A 199 23.75 2.82 -29.01
N ILE A 200 24.27 1.60 -28.83
CA ILE A 200 25.67 1.36 -28.44
C ILE A 200 26.64 1.58 -29.62
N ALA A 201 26.24 1.27 -30.85
CA ALA A 201 27.06 1.53 -32.04
C ALA A 201 27.24 3.03 -32.33
N ALA A 202 26.33 3.88 -31.86
CA ALA A 202 26.40 5.33 -32.01
C ALA A 202 27.21 6.04 -30.90
N ALA A 203 27.47 5.37 -29.78
CA ALA A 203 28.18 5.95 -28.64
C ALA A 203 29.69 5.66 -28.74
N ASP A 204 30.49 6.67 -29.07
CA ASP A 204 31.95 6.60 -28.98
C ASP A 204 32.38 6.49 -27.50
N LEU A 205 32.64 5.26 -27.06
CA LEU A 205 32.92 4.86 -25.67
C LEU A 205 34.18 5.50 -25.08
N SER A 206 34.98 6.22 -25.88
CA SER A 206 36.15 6.97 -25.42
C SER A 206 35.82 8.22 -24.58
N ARG A 207 34.56 8.69 -24.58
CA ARG A 207 34.07 9.86 -23.78
C ARG A 207 33.08 9.48 -22.68
N ALA A 208 33.26 8.29 -22.08
CA ALA A 208 32.29 7.59 -21.25
C ALA A 208 31.58 8.39 -20.12
N PRO A 209 32.20 9.30 -19.34
CA PRO A 209 31.51 9.88 -18.17
C PRO A 209 30.41 10.89 -18.54
N LEU A 210 30.56 11.62 -19.64
CA LEU A 210 29.61 12.65 -20.07
C LEU A 210 28.53 12.08 -20.99
N ALA A 211 28.90 11.15 -21.87
CA ALA A 211 27.93 10.42 -22.70
C ALA A 211 26.92 9.64 -21.84
N LEU A 212 27.36 9.06 -20.71
CA LEU A 212 26.46 8.39 -19.77
C LEU A 212 25.41 9.32 -19.15
N LEU A 213 25.70 10.60 -18.95
CA LEU A 213 24.74 11.58 -18.42
C LEU A 213 23.68 11.99 -19.45
N GLU A 214 24.03 12.02 -20.74
CA GLU A 214 23.08 12.28 -21.83
C GLU A 214 22.22 11.05 -22.16
N ILE A 215 22.77 9.84 -22.01
CA ILE A 215 22.05 8.59 -22.26
C ILE A 215 21.15 8.20 -21.07
N TRP A 216 21.46 8.69 -19.85
CA TRP A 216 20.74 8.32 -18.62
C TRP A 216 19.22 8.56 -18.65
N PRO A 217 18.68 9.69 -19.14
CA PRO A 217 17.23 9.90 -19.20
C PRO A 217 16.53 8.92 -20.14
N ALA A 218 17.15 8.61 -21.29
CA ALA A 218 16.63 7.64 -22.26
C ALA A 218 16.70 6.22 -21.72
N ALA A 219 17.82 5.86 -21.07
CA ALA A 219 18.00 4.57 -20.40
C ALA A 219 17.03 4.39 -19.22
N ARG A 220 16.76 5.45 -18.45
CA ARG A 220 15.79 5.44 -17.35
C ARG A 220 14.35 5.29 -17.84
N GLY A 221 14.00 5.99 -18.92
CA GLY A 221 12.71 5.81 -19.60
C GLY A 221 12.54 4.36 -20.03
N GLN A 222 13.51 3.79 -20.73
CA GLN A 222 13.48 2.39 -21.18
C GLN A 222 13.47 1.37 -20.03
N ALA A 223 14.23 1.60 -18.95
CA ALA A 223 14.25 0.74 -17.77
C ALA A 223 12.88 0.72 -17.07
N SER A 224 12.18 1.86 -17.01
CA SER A 224 10.83 1.93 -16.45
C SER A 224 9.80 1.18 -17.29
N THR A 225 9.87 1.29 -18.63
CA THR A 225 9.00 0.55 -19.55
C THR A 225 9.25 -0.95 -19.45
N LEU A 226 10.52 -1.38 -19.47
CA LEU A 226 10.90 -2.79 -19.30
C LEU A 226 10.51 -3.31 -17.92
N GLY A 227 10.69 -2.53 -16.87
CA GLY A 227 10.25 -2.88 -15.51
C GLY A 227 8.74 -3.10 -15.42
N SER A 228 7.94 -2.28 -16.12
CA SER A 228 6.48 -2.43 -16.19
C SER A 228 6.05 -3.67 -16.99
N GLU A 229 6.69 -3.95 -18.13
CA GLU A 229 6.42 -5.13 -18.95
C GLU A 229 6.83 -6.43 -18.24
N ILE A 230 7.99 -6.44 -17.59
CA ILE A 230 8.44 -7.57 -16.76
C ILE A 230 7.51 -7.73 -15.57
N GLY A 231 7.08 -6.64 -14.92
CA GLY A 231 6.08 -6.67 -13.86
C GLY A 231 4.78 -7.36 -14.29
N LEU A 232 4.28 -7.03 -15.48
CA LEU A 232 3.10 -7.66 -16.09
C LEU A 232 3.33 -9.15 -16.42
N ARG A 233 4.54 -9.52 -16.88
CA ARG A 233 4.88 -10.91 -17.22
C ARG A 233 5.18 -11.79 -16.01
N VAL A 234 5.65 -11.21 -14.91
CA VAL A 234 5.97 -11.92 -13.65
C VAL A 234 4.74 -12.00 -12.74
N ALA A 235 3.72 -11.16 -12.95
CA ALA A 235 2.46 -11.20 -12.19
C ALA A 235 1.78 -12.59 -12.16
N PRO A 236 1.66 -13.35 -13.28
CA PRO A 236 1.10 -14.70 -13.26
C PRO A 236 1.92 -15.70 -12.45
N ALA A 237 3.26 -15.62 -12.55
CA ALA A 237 4.16 -16.48 -11.79
C ALA A 237 4.10 -16.20 -10.28
N ARG A 238 3.96 -14.92 -9.91
CA ARG A 238 3.77 -14.48 -8.51
C ARG A 238 2.42 -14.95 -7.96
N GLU A 239 1.37 -14.87 -8.76
CA GLU A 239 0.04 -15.38 -8.40
C GLU A 239 0.06 -16.89 -8.21
N GLN A 240 0.72 -17.62 -9.11
CA GLN A 240 0.89 -19.08 -9.01
C GLN A 240 1.68 -19.49 -7.77
N ALA A 241 2.78 -18.79 -7.46
CA ALA A 241 3.55 -19.03 -6.23
C ALA A 241 2.72 -18.75 -4.96
N SER A 242 1.89 -17.71 -4.97
CA SER A 242 1.01 -17.38 -3.85
C SER A 242 -0.05 -18.45 -3.63
N ARG A 243 -0.64 -18.98 -4.71
CA ARG A 243 -1.59 -20.11 -4.65
C ARG A 243 -0.94 -21.39 -4.11
N LEU A 244 0.30 -21.68 -4.49
CA LEU A 244 1.05 -22.83 -3.98
C LEU A 244 1.34 -22.69 -2.48
N LEU A 245 1.79 -21.51 -2.03
CA LEU A 245 2.02 -21.24 -0.61
C LEU A 245 0.72 -21.35 0.22
N ALA A 246 -0.41 -20.89 -0.32
CA ALA A 246 -1.71 -21.04 0.33
C ALA A 246 -2.11 -22.52 0.47
N ARG A 247 -1.90 -23.33 -0.57
CA ARG A 247 -2.16 -24.80 -0.53
C ARG A 247 -1.27 -25.50 0.48
N LEU A 248 0.01 -25.15 0.55
CA LEU A 248 0.96 -25.73 1.51
C LEU A 248 0.57 -25.40 2.96
N ARG A 249 0.06 -24.19 3.23
CA ARG A 249 -0.45 -23.82 4.57
C ARG A 249 -1.67 -24.63 4.97
N VAL A 250 -2.64 -24.80 4.07
CA VAL A 250 -3.83 -25.61 4.34
C VAL A 250 -3.45 -27.08 4.57
N ALA A 251 -2.49 -27.60 3.79
CA ALA A 251 -1.99 -28.96 3.97
C ALA A 251 -1.20 -29.17 5.28
N ALA A 252 -0.57 -28.12 5.82
CA ALA A 252 0.21 -28.18 7.06
C ALA A 252 -0.64 -28.03 8.34
N ALA A 253 -1.84 -27.43 8.26
CA ALA A 253 -2.74 -27.24 9.40
C ALA A 253 -3.04 -28.50 10.24
N PRO A 254 -3.34 -29.69 9.66
CA PRO A 254 -3.61 -30.88 10.46
C PRO A 254 -2.36 -31.44 11.18
N ALA A 255 -1.15 -31.16 10.67
CA ALA A 255 0.08 -31.56 11.35
C ALA A 255 0.37 -30.69 12.59
N GLU A 256 0.00 -29.41 12.57
CA GLU A 256 0.09 -28.52 13.73
C GLU A 256 -0.97 -28.86 14.80
N GLU A 257 -2.18 -29.26 14.39
CA GLU A 257 -3.21 -29.77 15.33
C GLU A 257 -2.80 -31.09 15.98
N ALA A 258 -2.17 -32.00 15.24
CA ALA A 258 -1.62 -33.25 15.79
C ALA A 258 -0.45 -33.02 16.76
N ALA A 259 0.38 -32.00 16.51
CA ALA A 259 1.50 -31.64 17.39
C ALA A 259 1.06 -30.87 18.65
N THR A 260 -0.06 -30.15 18.60
CA THR A 260 -0.60 -29.37 19.73
C THR A 260 -1.71 -30.08 20.49
N GLY A 261 -2.18 -31.21 19.96
CA GLY A 261 -3.05 -32.19 20.62
C GLY A 261 -2.41 -32.77 21.87
N LYS A 262 -2.51 -32.00 22.95
CA LYS A 262 -2.22 -32.35 24.34
C LYS A 262 -2.57 -33.80 24.61
N GLY A 263 -1.55 -34.55 25.02
CA GLY A 263 -1.70 -35.81 25.72
C GLY A 263 -2.75 -35.67 26.80
N GLY A 264 -3.85 -36.41 26.62
CA GLY A 264 -4.80 -36.67 27.69
C GLY A 264 -4.01 -37.26 28.85
N ALA A 265 -4.01 -36.54 29.97
CA ALA A 265 -3.49 -37.02 31.23
C ALA A 265 -4.19 -38.35 31.57
N HIS A 266 -3.47 -39.45 31.41
CA HIS A 266 -3.89 -40.75 31.90
C HIS A 266 -3.77 -40.69 33.43
N GLU A 267 -4.87 -40.36 34.08
CA GLU A 267 -5.01 -40.37 35.53
C GLU A 267 -5.03 -41.83 35.99
N LEU A 268 -3.86 -42.35 36.35
CA LEU A 268 -3.70 -43.67 36.98
C LEU A 268 -4.31 -43.62 38.38
N ARG A 269 -5.54 -44.14 38.52
CA ARG A 269 -6.10 -44.55 39.81
C ARG A 269 -5.33 -45.76 40.33
N HIS A 270 -4.62 -45.59 41.43
CA HIS A 270 -4.16 -46.70 42.25
C HIS A 270 -5.29 -47.20 43.17
N PRO A 271 -5.37 -48.54 43.40
CA PRO A 271 -6.37 -49.19 44.26
C PRO A 271 -6.15 -48.93 45.75
#